data_AF-A0A661HZP0-F1
#
_entry.id   AF-A0A661HZP0-F1
#
_cell.length_a   1.000
_cell.length_b   1.000
_cell.length_c   1.000
_cell.angle_alpha   90.00
_cell.angle_beta   90.00
_cell.angle_gamma   90.00
#
_symmetry.space_group_name_H-M   'P 1'
#
loop_
_entity.id
_entity.type
_entity.pdbx_description
1 polymer ?
#
loop_
_entity_poly.entity_id
_entity_poly.type
_entity_poly.pdbx_seq_one_letter_code
_entity_poly.pdbx_strand_id
1 'polypeptide(L)'
;MALINIYTDHKKRIDTAVLLLLAIGLIGYINNFFLIWLVLGAVYLVSFYEANQLFGVQDNSLYAYAALLWIAAVFYPYGDDLFVIAMVVGASLVAYKPSMHWKSFLPFIYPTAGMLFLLTLYKDYDITAIIWLIAVVAGADIGAYVFG
;
A
#
# COMPACT_ATOMS: atom_id res chain seq x y z
N MET A 1 30.79 -3.26 24.28
CA MET A 1 30.11 -2.16 25.01
C MET A 1 29.29 -1.26 24.09
N ALA A 2 29.85 -0.68 23.02
CA ALA A 2 29.11 0.26 22.16
C ALA A 2 27.80 -0.30 21.54
N LEU A 3 27.81 -1.52 21.00
CA LEU A 3 26.60 -2.14 20.40
C LEU A 3 25.50 -2.42 21.43
N ILE A 4 25.88 -2.81 22.65
CA ILE A 4 24.92 -3.07 23.74
C ILE A 4 24.26 -1.75 24.16
N ASN A 5 25.03 -0.65 24.22
CA ASN A 5 24.51 0.67 24.54
C ASN A 5 23.54 1.18 23.45
N ILE A 6 23.89 1.03 22.17
CA ILE A 6 22.99 1.39 21.05
C ILE A 6 21.68 0.61 21.14
N TYR A 7 21.76 -0.69 21.42
CA TYR A 7 20.58 -1.53 21.58
C TYR A 7 19.73 -1.10 22.77
N THR A 8 20.31 -0.87 23.94
CA THR A 8 19.55 -0.45 25.12
C THR A 8 18.91 0.92 24.95
N ASP A 9 19.60 1.86 24.30
CA ASP A 9 19.13 3.24 24.13
C ASP A 9 18.02 3.35 23.07
N HIS A 10 18.01 2.45 22.08
CA HIS A 10 17.06 2.47 20.95
C HIS A 10 16.21 1.21 20.86
N LYS A 11 16.11 0.45 21.95
CA LYS A 11 15.52 -0.89 22.00
C LYS A 11 14.20 -1.00 21.25
N LYS A 12 13.24 -0.12 21.55
CA LYS A 12 11.89 -0.16 20.94
C LYS A 12 11.92 -0.03 19.42
N ARG A 13 12.79 0.84 18.88
CA ARG A 13 12.94 1.07 17.44
C ARG A 13 13.55 -0.14 16.75
N ILE A 14 14.63 -0.68 17.33
CA ILE A 14 15.33 -1.84 16.80
C ILE A 14 14.43 -3.08 16.83
N ASP A 15 13.78 -3.35 17.97
CA ASP A 15 12.89 -4.50 18.12
C ASP A 15 11.72 -4.43 17.11
N THR A 16 11.15 -3.24 16.88
CA THR A 16 10.05 -3.06 15.91
C THR A 16 10.54 -3.26 14.48
N ALA A 17 11.72 -2.73 14.12
CA ALA A 17 12.29 -2.92 12.78
C ALA A 17 12.57 -4.41 12.49
N VAL A 18 13.19 -5.12 13.45
CA VAL A 18 13.45 -6.56 13.31
C VAL A 18 12.14 -7.34 13.22
N LEU A 19 11.14 -7.02 14.04
CA LEU A 19 9.84 -7.68 14.02
C LEU A 19 9.13 -7.48 12.67
N LEU A 20 9.14 -6.28 12.10
CA LEU A 20 8.54 -5.99 10.80
C LEU A 20 9.23 -6.75 9.67
N LEU A 21 10.57 -6.79 9.67
CA LEU A 21 11.34 -7.56 8.68
C LEU A 21 11.03 -9.06 8.77
N LEU A 22 10.97 -9.61 9.98
CA LEU A 22 10.60 -11.01 10.19
C LEU A 22 9.15 -11.28 9.74
N ALA A 23 8.22 -10.37 10.02
CA ALA A 23 6.83 -10.50 9.59
C ALA A 23 6.73 -10.51 8.05
N ILE A 24 7.37 -9.55 7.37
CA ILE A 24 7.40 -9.50 5.90
C ILE A 24 8.05 -10.77 5.32
N GLY A 25 9.17 -11.21 5.90
CA GLY A 25 9.84 -12.45 5.51
C GLY A 25 8.97 -13.70 5.68
N LEU A 26 8.23 -13.81 6.79
CA LEU A 26 7.31 -14.92 7.04
C LEU A 26 6.12 -14.90 6.06
N ILE A 27 5.54 -13.73 5.82
CA ILE A 27 4.43 -13.57 4.86
C ILE A 27 4.88 -13.98 3.46
N GLY A 28 6.06 -13.51 3.04
CA GLY A 28 6.65 -13.89 1.76
C GLY A 28 6.99 -15.38 1.68
N TYR A 29 7.44 -16.00 2.77
CA TYR A 29 7.74 -17.43 2.82
C TYR A 29 6.47 -18.31 2.73
N ILE A 30 5.39 -17.91 3.40
CA ILE A 30 4.09 -18.63 3.33
C ILE A 30 3.52 -18.57 1.91
N ASN A 31 3.75 -17.44 1.21
CA ASN A 31 3.33 -17.21 -0.18
C ASN A 31 1.89 -17.67 -0.47
N ASN A 32 0.94 -17.20 0.34
CA ASN A 32 -0.46 -17.52 0.18
C ASN A 32 -1.23 -16.30 -0.32
N PHE A 33 -2.02 -16.47 -1.38
CA PHE A 33 -2.77 -15.38 -2.01
C PHE A 33 -3.66 -14.63 -1.02
N PHE A 34 -4.47 -15.32 -0.23
CA PHE A 34 -5.39 -14.67 0.70
C PHE A 34 -4.64 -13.96 1.83
N LEU A 35 -3.51 -14.51 2.29
CA LEU A 35 -2.66 -13.86 3.28
C LEU A 35 -2.08 -12.55 2.74
N ILE A 36 -1.50 -12.57 1.54
CA ILE A 36 -0.90 -11.38 0.91
C ILE A 36 -1.97 -10.35 0.59
N TRP A 37 -3.10 -10.77 0.04
CA TRP A 37 -4.24 -9.89 -0.20
C TRP A 37 -4.76 -9.23 1.09
N LEU A 38 -4.85 -9.98 2.20
CA LEU A 38 -5.29 -9.44 3.48
C LEU A 38 -4.27 -8.44 4.04
N VAL A 39 -2.98 -8.78 4.00
CA VAL A 39 -1.90 -7.90 4.47
C VAL A 39 -1.85 -6.60 3.64
N LEU A 40 -1.82 -6.71 2.32
CA LEU A 40 -1.85 -5.54 1.44
C LEU A 40 -3.14 -4.73 1.63
N GLY A 41 -4.27 -5.38 1.90
CA GLY A 41 -5.53 -4.71 2.22
C GLY A 41 -5.51 -3.94 3.53
N ALA A 42 -4.90 -4.50 4.56
CA ALA A 42 -4.71 -3.82 5.84
C ALA A 42 -3.79 -2.60 5.67
N VAL A 43 -2.66 -2.76 4.98
CA VAL A 43 -1.76 -1.64 4.67
C VAL A 43 -2.49 -0.59 3.83
N TYR A 44 -3.23 -1.01 2.82
CA TYR A 44 -4.03 -0.13 1.96
C TYR A 44 -5.01 0.73 2.75
N LEU A 45 -5.81 0.13 3.64
CA LEU A 45 -6.80 0.89 4.43
C LEU A 45 -6.14 1.89 5.40
N VAL A 46 -5.00 1.51 5.99
CA VAL A 46 -4.21 2.43 6.82
C VAL A 46 -3.65 3.58 5.98
N SER A 47 -3.02 3.28 4.84
CA SER A 47 -2.50 4.29 3.92
C SER A 47 -3.60 5.19 3.34
N PHE A 48 -4.80 4.65 3.12
CA PHE A 48 -5.96 5.42 2.66
C PHE A 48 -6.47 6.37 3.74
N TYR A 49 -6.51 5.92 5.01
CA TYR A 49 -6.79 6.79 6.16
C TYR A 49 -5.78 7.93 6.26
N GLU A 50 -4.48 7.62 6.20
CA GLU A 50 -3.43 8.64 6.26
C GLU A 50 -3.49 9.60 5.06
N ALA A 51 -3.78 9.09 3.85
CA ALA A 51 -3.93 9.91 2.65
C ALA A 51 -5.14 10.87 2.75
N ASN A 52 -6.27 10.42 3.30
CA ASN A 52 -7.42 11.30 3.55
C ASN A 52 -7.04 12.45 4.48
N GLN A 53 -6.28 12.17 5.53
CA GLN A 53 -5.81 13.21 6.45
C GLN A 53 -4.81 14.17 5.78
N LEU A 54 -3.87 13.62 5.00
CA LEU A 54 -2.90 14.40 4.21
C LEU A 54 -3.60 15.36 3.23
N PHE A 55 -4.65 14.88 2.55
CA PHE A 55 -5.41 15.68 1.60
C PHE A 55 -6.58 16.44 2.23
N GLY A 56 -6.80 16.36 3.55
CA GLY A 56 -7.90 17.05 4.23
C GLY A 56 -9.29 16.64 3.71
N VAL A 57 -9.46 15.37 3.38
CA VAL A 57 -10.72 14.79 2.90
C VAL A 57 -11.44 14.15 4.09
N GLN A 58 -12.62 14.66 4.45
CA GLN A 58 -13.36 14.23 5.66
C GLN A 58 -14.60 13.36 5.35
N ASP A 59 -14.68 12.82 4.13
CA ASP A 59 -15.83 12.02 3.71
C ASP A 59 -15.66 10.54 4.09
N ASN A 60 -16.42 10.12 5.11
CA ASN A 60 -16.38 8.74 5.60
C ASN A 60 -16.91 7.71 4.59
N SER A 61 -17.69 8.12 3.59
CA SER A 61 -18.19 7.20 2.57
C SER A 61 -17.07 6.65 1.68
N LEU A 62 -15.95 7.39 1.54
CA LEU A 62 -14.80 6.99 0.74
C LEU A 62 -14.12 5.72 1.26
N TYR A 63 -14.14 5.47 2.57
CA TYR A 63 -13.63 4.22 3.14
C TYR A 63 -14.45 3.01 2.69
N ALA A 64 -15.76 3.16 2.56
CA ALA A 64 -16.62 2.08 2.06
C ALA A 64 -16.31 1.80 0.59
N TYR A 65 -16.14 2.83 -0.24
CA TYR A 65 -15.73 2.66 -1.65
C TYR A 65 -14.34 2.03 -1.77
N ALA A 66 -13.37 2.44 -0.94
CA ALA A 66 -12.04 1.84 -0.88
C ALA A 66 -12.10 0.35 -0.53
N ALA A 67 -12.86 -0.02 0.50
CA ALA A 67 -13.03 -1.41 0.91
C ALA A 67 -13.74 -2.25 -0.16
N LEU A 68 -14.80 -1.72 -0.78
CA LEU A 68 -15.51 -2.38 -1.88
C LEU A 68 -14.58 -2.64 -3.08
N LEU A 69 -13.76 -1.65 -3.43
CA LEU A 69 -12.78 -1.80 -4.51
C LEU A 69 -11.73 -2.88 -4.18
N TRP A 70 -11.25 -2.92 -2.94
CA TRP A 70 -10.29 -3.96 -2.50
C TRP A 70 -10.90 -5.36 -2.50
N ILE A 71 -12.18 -5.48 -2.09
CA ILE A 71 -12.93 -6.75 -2.16
C ILE A 71 -13.13 -7.16 -3.62
N ALA A 72 -13.45 -6.22 -4.51
CA ALA A 72 -13.58 -6.49 -5.94
C ALA A 72 -12.27 -7.04 -6.55
N ALA A 73 -11.11 -6.60 -6.05
CA ALA A 73 -9.80 -7.09 -6.49
C ALA A 73 -9.52 -8.57 -6.17
N VAL A 74 -10.31 -9.20 -5.28
CA VAL A 74 -10.26 -10.66 -5.08
C VAL A 74 -10.82 -11.41 -6.29
N PHE A 75 -11.92 -10.90 -6.85
CA PHE A 75 -12.66 -11.58 -7.92
C PHE A 75 -12.19 -11.18 -9.31
N TYR A 76 -11.64 -9.98 -9.45
CA TYR A 76 -11.14 -9.46 -10.72
C TYR A 76 -9.63 -9.76 -10.88
N PRO A 77 -9.20 -10.40 -11.99
CA PRO A 77 -7.82 -10.84 -12.14
C PRO A 77 -6.82 -9.67 -12.20
N TYR A 78 -7.16 -8.58 -12.89
CA TYR A 78 -6.25 -7.46 -13.18
C TYR A 78 -6.55 -6.23 -12.29
N GLY A 79 -5.82 -6.09 -11.18
CA GLY A 79 -6.05 -5.00 -10.20
C GLY A 79 -5.76 -3.59 -10.77
N ASP A 80 -4.81 -3.50 -11.68
CA ASP A 80 -4.43 -2.32 -12.45
C ASP A 80 -5.55 -1.84 -13.40
N ASP A 81 -6.20 -2.76 -14.12
CA ASP A 81 -7.40 -2.43 -14.91
C ASP A 81 -8.55 -1.95 -14.01
N LEU A 82 -8.71 -2.60 -12.84
CA LEU A 82 -9.71 -2.20 -11.85
C LEU A 82 -9.47 -0.78 -11.34
N PHE A 83 -8.21 -0.36 -11.18
CA PHE A 83 -7.86 1.02 -10.86
C PHE A 83 -8.30 1.99 -11.96
N VAL A 84 -8.03 1.68 -13.24
CA VAL A 84 -8.44 2.52 -14.37
C VAL A 84 -9.97 2.67 -14.40
N ILE A 85 -10.70 1.58 -14.23
CA ILE A 85 -12.17 1.59 -14.16
C ILE A 85 -12.65 2.48 -12.99
N ALA A 86 -12.07 2.30 -11.79
CA ALA A 86 -12.42 3.11 -10.63
C ALA A 86 -12.17 4.60 -10.87
N MET A 87 -11.08 4.96 -11.56
CA MET A 87 -10.76 6.33 -11.92
C MET A 87 -11.74 6.92 -12.96
N VAL A 88 -12.16 6.15 -13.96
CA VAL A 88 -13.17 6.60 -14.94
C VAL A 88 -14.52 6.82 -14.27
N VAL A 89 -14.97 5.88 -13.42
CA VAL A 89 -16.19 6.04 -12.63
C VAL A 89 -16.06 7.27 -11.74
N GLY A 90 -14.90 7.46 -11.11
CA GLY A 90 -14.63 8.59 -10.26
C GLY A 90 -14.71 9.94 -10.95
N ALA A 91 -14.02 10.08 -12.08
CA ALA A 91 -14.07 11.27 -12.92
C ALA A 91 -15.51 11.57 -13.39
N SER A 92 -16.28 10.52 -13.72
CA SER A 92 -17.69 10.65 -14.11
C SER A 92 -18.54 11.20 -12.96
N LEU A 93 -18.31 10.73 -11.73
CA LEU A 93 -19.02 11.22 -10.54
C LEU A 93 -18.69 12.68 -10.24
N VAL A 94 -17.42 13.08 -10.37
CA VAL A 94 -16.99 14.49 -10.22
C VAL A 94 -17.61 15.37 -11.29
N ALA A 95 -17.65 14.92 -12.55
CA ALA A 95 -18.25 15.67 -13.64
C ALA A 95 -19.78 15.82 -13.49
N TYR A 96 -20.45 14.81 -12.91
CA TYR A 96 -21.91 14.82 -12.76
C TYR A 96 -22.39 15.50 -11.47
N LYS A 97 -21.65 15.40 -10.35
CA LYS A 97 -22.04 15.95 -9.05
C LYS A 97 -21.19 17.18 -8.69
N PRO A 98 -21.77 18.40 -8.72
CA PRO A 98 -21.05 19.63 -8.39
C PRO A 98 -20.51 19.67 -6.95
N SER A 99 -21.09 18.88 -6.03
CA SER A 99 -20.66 18.78 -4.64
C SER A 99 -19.41 17.92 -4.44
N MET A 100 -18.99 17.16 -5.45
CA MET A 100 -17.84 16.26 -5.35
C MET A 100 -16.60 16.94 -5.91
N HIS A 101 -15.62 17.21 -5.03
CA HIS A 101 -14.37 17.83 -5.44
C HIS A 101 -13.36 16.79 -5.91
N TRP A 102 -12.58 17.14 -6.94
CA TRP A 102 -11.47 16.32 -7.45
C TRP A 102 -10.49 15.87 -6.36
N LYS A 103 -10.31 16.70 -5.32
CA LYS A 103 -9.44 16.38 -4.17
C LYS A 103 -9.82 15.08 -3.47
N SER A 104 -11.10 14.72 -3.45
CA SER A 104 -11.61 13.47 -2.86
C SER A 104 -11.14 12.22 -3.60
N PHE A 105 -10.60 12.36 -4.81
CA PHE A 105 -10.04 11.25 -5.59
C PHE A 105 -8.53 11.07 -5.40
N LEU A 106 -7.81 12.02 -4.81
CA LEU A 106 -6.36 11.88 -4.56
C LEU A 106 -6.00 10.66 -3.68
N PRO A 107 -6.77 10.32 -2.63
CA PRO A 107 -6.59 9.07 -1.89
C PRO A 107 -6.81 7.81 -2.74
N PHE A 108 -7.58 7.88 -3.84
CA PHE A 108 -7.71 6.76 -4.77
C PHE A 108 -6.55 6.69 -5.77
N ILE A 109 -5.86 7.79 -6.02
CA ILE A 109 -4.67 7.79 -6.89
C ILE A 109 -3.43 7.35 -6.09
N TYR A 110 -3.24 7.90 -4.90
CA TYR A 110 -1.97 7.75 -4.18
C TYR A 110 -1.79 6.34 -3.57
N PRO A 111 -2.55 5.91 -2.55
CA PRO A 111 -2.39 4.58 -1.99
C PRO A 111 -3.08 3.48 -2.82
N THR A 112 -4.27 3.72 -3.39
CA THR A 112 -5.03 2.63 -4.06
C THR A 112 -4.33 2.13 -5.32
N ALA A 113 -3.81 3.03 -6.17
CA ALA A 113 -3.09 2.62 -7.38
C ALA A 113 -1.88 1.75 -7.01
N GLY A 114 -1.03 2.23 -6.11
CA GLY A 114 0.15 1.48 -5.66
C GLY A 114 -0.21 0.08 -5.14
N MET A 115 -1.26 -0.02 -4.31
CA MET A 115 -1.66 -1.30 -3.71
C MET A 115 -2.28 -2.27 -4.71
N LEU A 116 -3.10 -1.79 -5.65
CA LEU A 116 -3.67 -2.62 -6.71
C LEU A 116 -2.59 -3.11 -7.70
N PHE A 117 -1.62 -2.25 -8.04
CA PHE A 117 -0.50 -2.63 -8.88
C PHE A 117 0.43 -3.64 -8.19
N LEU A 118 0.68 -3.48 -6.88
CA LEU A 118 1.40 -4.49 -6.09
C LEU A 118 0.67 -5.84 -6.08
N LEU A 119 -0.65 -5.82 -5.96
CA LEU A 119 -1.45 -7.05 -6.02
C LEU A 119 -1.39 -7.70 -7.41
N THR A 120 -1.48 -6.93 -8.50
CA THR A 120 -1.29 -7.43 -9.87
C THR A 120 0.10 -8.02 -10.05
N LEU A 121 1.15 -7.30 -9.62
CA LEU A 121 2.54 -7.77 -9.72
C LEU A 121 2.72 -9.12 -9.01
N TYR A 122 2.12 -9.27 -7.83
CA TYR A 122 2.10 -10.54 -7.11
C TYR A 122 1.34 -11.64 -7.86
N LYS A 123 0.17 -11.35 -8.43
CA LYS A 123 -0.62 -12.34 -9.18
C LYS A 123 0.11 -12.84 -10.43
N ASP A 124 0.79 -11.94 -11.15
CA ASP A 124 1.39 -12.24 -12.45
C ASP A 124 2.80 -12.84 -12.33
N TYR A 125 3.57 -12.41 -11.34
CA TYR A 125 5.00 -12.74 -11.19
C TYR A 125 5.37 -13.35 -9.83
N ASP A 126 4.37 -13.65 -9.00
CA ASP A 126 4.52 -14.26 -7.68
C ASP A 126 5.32 -13.40 -6.69
N ILE A 127 5.57 -13.93 -5.49
CA ILE A 127 6.28 -13.24 -4.41
C ILE A 127 7.69 -12.78 -4.78
N THR A 128 8.32 -13.45 -5.75
CA THR A 128 9.68 -13.13 -6.20
C THR A 128 9.76 -11.70 -6.73
N ALA A 129 8.77 -11.24 -7.48
CA ALA A 129 8.74 -9.88 -8.00
C ALA A 129 8.58 -8.83 -6.87
N ILE A 130 7.78 -9.13 -5.85
CA ILE A 130 7.61 -8.26 -4.69
C ILE A 130 8.92 -8.13 -3.90
N ILE A 131 9.64 -9.24 -3.69
CA ILE A 131 10.95 -9.22 -3.01
C ILE A 131 11.95 -8.38 -3.80
N TRP A 132 11.99 -8.54 -5.12
CA TRP A 132 12.86 -7.72 -5.98
C TRP A 132 12.50 -6.24 -5.92
N LEU A 133 11.21 -5.90 -5.94
CA LEU A 133 10.77 -4.52 -5.80
C LEU A 133 11.22 -3.90 -4.47
N ILE A 134 11.04 -4.62 -3.36
CA ILE A 134 11.51 -4.18 -2.03
C ILE A 134 13.03 -3.97 -2.04
N ALA A 135 13.80 -4.92 -2.60
CA ALA A 135 15.25 -4.83 -2.66
C ALA A 135 15.73 -3.62 -3.48
N VAL A 136 15.10 -3.36 -4.63
CA VAL A 136 15.44 -2.21 -5.49
C VAL A 136 15.10 -0.89 -4.81
N VAL A 137 13.91 -0.76 -4.23
CA VAL A 137 13.49 0.47 -3.55
C VAL A 137 14.36 0.75 -2.32
N ALA A 138 14.57 -0.24 -1.45
CA ALA A 138 15.43 -0.08 -0.28
C ALA A 138 16.89 0.21 -0.67
N GLY A 139 17.40 -0.46 -1.71
CA GLY A 139 18.73 -0.21 -2.25
C GLY A 139 18.88 1.20 -2.83
N ALA A 140 17.86 1.69 -3.55
CA ALA A 140 17.84 3.05 -4.08
C ALA A 140 17.84 4.09 -2.96
N ASP A 141 17.05 3.91 -1.90
CA ASP A 141 17.02 4.81 -0.75
C ASP A 141 18.37 4.86 -0.01
N ILE A 142 18.99 3.70 0.22
CA ILE A 142 20.34 3.63 0.82
C ILE A 142 21.37 4.31 -0.09
N GLY A 143 21.33 4.04 -1.39
CA GLY A 143 22.23 4.64 -2.37
C GLY A 143 22.10 6.16 -2.41
N ALA A 144 20.86 6.67 -2.45
CA ALA A 144 20.58 8.10 -2.41
C ALA A 144 21.08 8.74 -1.10
N TYR A 145 20.93 8.07 0.05
CA TYR A 145 21.42 8.57 1.33
C TYR A 145 22.96 8.60 1.42
N VAL A 146 23.64 7.61 0.84
CA VAL A 146 25.11 7.50 0.94
C VAL A 146 25.83 8.38 -0.09
N PHE A 147 25.27 8.52 -1.29
CA PHE A 147 25.95 9.16 -2.42
C PHE A 147 25.33 10.48 -2.89
N GLY A 148 24.08 10.79 -2.49
CA GLY A 148 23.39 12.05 -2.81
C GLY A 148 23.74 13.16 -1.82
#